data_AF-A0A1F8VV76-F1
#
_entry.id   AF-A0A1F8VV76-F1
#
_cell.length_a   1.000
_cell.length_b   1.000
_cell.length_c   1.000
_cell.angle_alpha   90.00
_cell.angle_beta   90.00
_cell.angle_gamma   90.00
#
_symmetry.space_group_name_H-M   'P 1'
#
loop_
_entity.id
_entity.type
_entity.pdbx_description
1 polymer ?
#
loop_
_entity_poly.entity_id
_entity_poly.type
_entity_poly.pdbx_seq_one_letter_code
_entity_poly.pdbx_strand_id
1 'polypeptide(L)'
;MRLIQSADELKALLADQPSTRACSCSLGGCAGWESLSEDRWPADQMQAVATLRNPELYEPTFEEHHPQGTRYDSAEAPVALKFFPYNRCELWRCGQCQRHLLRYTEFGGYYVDHRVRELSPKLDIID
;
A
#
# COMPACT_ATOMS: atom_id res chain seq x y z
N MET A 1 -4.25 3.54 14.32
CA MET A 1 -4.37 3.92 12.90
C MET A 1 -5.85 4.06 12.56
N ARG A 2 -6.21 4.96 11.65
CA ARG A 2 -7.58 5.08 11.13
C ARG A 2 -7.86 3.94 10.14
N LEU A 3 -9.01 3.27 10.26
CA LEU A 3 -9.48 2.32 9.24
C LEU A 3 -10.03 3.11 8.03
N ILE A 4 -9.64 2.71 6.83
CA ILE A 4 -10.14 3.25 5.56
C ILE A 4 -10.99 2.16 4.89
N GLN A 5 -12.25 2.47 4.61
CA GLN A 5 -13.23 1.50 4.12
C GLN A 5 -13.72 1.78 2.70
N SER A 6 -13.37 2.93 2.13
CA SER A 6 -13.73 3.28 0.76
C SER A 6 -12.64 4.02 0.01
N ALA A 7 -12.70 3.93 -1.32
CA ALA A 7 -11.82 4.65 -2.23
C ALA A 7 -11.84 6.16 -1.97
N ASP A 8 -13.01 6.73 -1.70
CA ASP A 8 -13.17 8.16 -1.43
C ASP A 8 -12.52 8.58 -0.12
N GLU A 9 -12.59 7.76 0.94
CA GLU A 9 -11.87 8.01 2.18
C GLU A 9 -10.36 7.99 1.97
N LEU A 10 -9.86 7.04 1.18
CA LEU A 10 -8.43 6.97 0.85
C LEU A 10 -8.00 8.20 0.06
N LYS A 11 -8.74 8.58 -0.99
CA LYS A 11 -8.48 9.77 -1.81
C LYS A 11 -8.47 11.04 -0.96
N ALA A 12 -9.42 11.19 -0.04
CA ALA A 12 -9.48 12.33 0.87
C ALA A 12 -8.26 12.40 1.79
N LEU A 13 -7.79 11.27 2.33
CA LEU A 13 -6.58 11.22 3.14
C LEU A 13 -5.34 11.63 2.34
N LEU A 14 -5.20 11.14 1.10
CA LEU A 14 -4.07 11.50 0.23
C LEU A 14 -4.10 12.98 -0.16
N ALA A 15 -5.28 13.56 -0.34
CA ALA A 15 -5.44 14.98 -0.64
C ALA A 15 -5.06 15.89 0.54
N ASP A 16 -5.38 15.48 1.77
CA ASP A 16 -5.00 16.18 3.01
C ASP A 16 -3.49 16.09 3.28
N GLN A 17 -2.84 15.00 2.83
CA GLN A 17 -1.43 14.73 3.03
C GLN A 17 -0.71 14.52 1.69
N PRO A 18 -0.54 15.55 0.84
CA PRO A 18 0.09 15.36 -0.45
C PRO A 18 1.58 15.00 -0.32
N SER A 19 2.06 14.20 -1.27
CA SER A 19 3.48 14.04 -1.53
C SER A 19 4.01 15.28 -2.23
N THR A 20 4.88 16.06 -1.56
CA THR A 20 5.38 17.34 -2.10
C THR A 20 6.86 17.30 -2.47
N ARG A 21 7.56 16.19 -2.22
CA ARG A 21 9.01 16.07 -2.38
C ARG A 21 9.37 14.94 -3.32
N ALA A 22 10.44 15.15 -4.09
CA ALA A 22 11.06 14.06 -4.85
C ALA A 22 11.58 12.98 -3.89
N CYS A 23 11.45 11.71 -4.27
CA CYS A 23 11.92 10.61 -3.45
C CYS A 23 13.46 10.54 -3.44
N SER A 24 14.05 10.46 -2.24
CA SER A 24 15.48 10.22 -2.01
C SER A 24 15.74 9.17 -0.92
N CYS A 25 14.69 8.46 -0.46
CA CYS A 25 14.81 7.48 0.62
C CYS A 25 15.34 6.13 0.11
N SER A 26 15.84 5.31 1.04
CA SER A 26 16.41 3.96 0.78
C SER A 26 15.47 3.00 0.05
N LEU A 27 14.16 3.25 0.11
CA LEU A 27 13.16 2.42 -0.53
C LEU A 27 13.11 2.59 -2.05
N GLY A 28 13.74 3.57 -2.68
CA GLY A 28 13.69 3.70 -4.15
C GLY A 28 12.27 3.86 -4.72
N GLY A 29 12.00 3.35 -5.93
CA GLY A 29 10.72 3.56 -6.64
C GLY A 29 9.51 2.84 -6.02
N CYS A 30 9.52 1.50 -5.95
CA CYS A 30 8.37 0.69 -5.50
C CYS A 30 7.09 0.91 -6.33
N ALA A 31 7.19 1.10 -7.65
CA ALA A 31 6.00 1.40 -8.47
C ALA A 31 4.99 0.24 -8.48
N GLY A 32 5.49 -1.00 -8.50
CA GLY A 32 4.72 -2.22 -8.25
C GLY A 32 5.02 -2.82 -6.88
N TRP A 33 4.45 -4.00 -6.61
CA TRP A 33 4.77 -4.75 -5.39
C TRP A 33 6.19 -5.30 -5.44
N GLU A 34 6.97 -5.01 -4.41
CA GLU A 34 8.34 -5.52 -4.25
C GLU A 34 8.49 -6.18 -2.87
N SER A 35 9.30 -7.23 -2.80
CA SER A 35 9.76 -7.78 -1.52
C SER A 35 10.63 -6.74 -0.80
N LEU A 36 10.39 -6.59 0.49
CA LEU A 36 11.02 -5.62 1.36
C LEU A 36 11.81 -6.36 2.42
N SER A 37 13.13 -6.38 2.25
CA SER A 37 14.04 -6.79 3.31
C SER A 37 13.99 -5.76 4.46
N GLU A 38 14.16 -6.22 5.69
CA GLU A 38 14.03 -5.36 6.88
C GLU A 38 15.02 -4.18 6.87
N ASP A 39 16.22 -4.38 6.33
CA ASP A 39 17.27 -3.36 6.22
C ASP A 39 16.92 -2.21 5.26
N ARG A 40 16.08 -2.46 4.26
CA ARG A 40 15.64 -1.43 3.30
C ARG A 40 14.56 -0.53 3.88
N TRP A 41 13.83 -0.98 4.91
CA TRP A 41 12.74 -0.22 5.54
C TRP A 41 13.28 0.79 6.57
N PRO A 42 13.20 2.11 6.32
CA PRO A 42 13.70 3.11 7.24
C PRO A 42 12.65 3.38 8.34
N ALA A 43 12.52 2.46 9.30
CA ALA A 43 11.45 2.46 10.31
C ALA A 43 11.29 3.81 11.03
N ASP A 44 12.39 4.44 11.43
CA ASP A 44 12.39 5.75 12.13
C ASP A 44 11.82 6.89 11.27
N GLN A 45 11.78 6.72 9.95
CA GLN A 45 11.24 7.68 8.99
C GLN A 45 9.84 7.30 8.51
N MET A 46 9.23 6.25 9.06
CA MET A 46 7.95 5.73 8.57
C MET A 46 6.85 5.92 9.61
N GLN A 47 5.81 6.64 9.22
CA GLN A 47 4.63 6.86 10.05
C GLN A 47 3.46 6.04 9.53
N ALA A 48 2.89 5.18 10.35
CA ALA A 48 1.66 4.46 10.02
C ALA A 48 0.46 5.42 10.13
N VAL A 49 -0.17 5.74 8.99
CA VAL A 49 -1.24 6.76 8.92
C VAL A 49 -2.63 6.14 8.93
N ALA A 50 -2.80 4.98 8.30
CA ALA A 50 -4.08 4.30 8.18
C ALA A 50 -3.91 2.79 7.97
N THR A 51 -5.00 2.06 8.06
CA THR A 51 -5.07 0.64 7.69
C THR A 51 -6.25 0.41 6.75
N LEU A 52 -6.05 -0.46 5.76
CA LEU A 52 -7.08 -0.99 4.86
C LEU A 52 -7.58 -2.37 5.33
N ARG A 53 -6.88 -2.97 6.30
CA ARG A 53 -7.26 -4.23 6.92
C ARG A 53 -8.40 -4.00 7.91
N ASN A 54 -9.60 -4.43 7.56
CA ASN A 54 -10.73 -4.40 8.50
C ASN A 54 -10.45 -5.38 9.67
N PRO A 55 -10.30 -4.93 10.92
CA PRO A 55 -9.98 -5.80 12.05
C PRO A 55 -11.11 -6.77 12.43
N GLU A 56 -12.35 -6.51 12.00
CA GLU A 56 -13.52 -7.36 12.31
C GLU A 56 -13.64 -8.57 11.37
N LEU A 57 -13.01 -8.53 10.20
CA LEU A 57 -12.96 -9.66 9.27
C LEU A 57 -11.85 -10.61 9.68
N TYR A 58 -12.13 -11.88 9.99
CA TYR A 58 -11.09 -12.84 10.34
C TYR A 58 -10.13 -13.10 9.17
N GLU A 59 -10.67 -13.41 8.00
CA GLU A 59 -9.92 -13.68 6.77
C GLU A 59 -10.53 -12.87 5.63
N PRO A 60 -9.86 -11.81 5.13
CA PRO A 60 -10.36 -11.10 3.97
C PRO A 60 -10.19 -11.94 2.71
N THR A 61 -10.87 -11.59 1.62
CA THR A 61 -10.74 -12.34 0.36
C THR A 61 -9.31 -12.33 -0.20
N PHE A 62 -8.95 -13.39 -0.93
CA PHE A 62 -7.75 -13.49 -1.77
C PHE A 62 -8.04 -13.16 -3.24
N GLU A 63 -9.28 -12.83 -3.59
CA GLU A 63 -9.64 -12.42 -4.95
C GLU A 63 -8.94 -11.13 -5.34
N GLU A 64 -8.38 -11.11 -6.54
CA GLU A 64 -7.79 -9.93 -7.17
C GLU A 64 -8.84 -9.22 -8.04
N HIS A 65 -8.72 -7.90 -8.17
CA HIS A 65 -9.62 -7.12 -9.04
C HIS A 65 -8.82 -6.22 -9.99
N HIS A 66 -8.79 -6.62 -11.25
CA HIS A 66 -8.05 -5.96 -12.33
C HIS A 66 -8.96 -5.65 -13.52
N PRO A 67 -9.84 -4.64 -13.44
CA PRO A 67 -10.82 -4.31 -14.49
C PRO A 67 -10.17 -3.95 -15.84
N GLN A 68 -8.91 -3.54 -15.84
CA GLN A 68 -8.14 -3.18 -17.03
C GLN A 68 -7.22 -4.33 -17.51
N GLY A 69 -7.37 -5.55 -16.97
CA GLY A 69 -6.54 -6.69 -17.36
C GLY A 69 -5.07 -6.59 -16.92
N THR A 70 -4.77 -5.74 -15.93
CA THR A 70 -3.46 -5.72 -15.26
C THR A 70 -3.26 -6.99 -14.42
N ARG A 71 -2.06 -7.17 -13.87
CA ARG A 71 -1.75 -8.27 -12.94
C ARG A 71 -1.34 -7.73 -11.59
N TYR A 72 -1.34 -8.59 -10.59
CA TYR A 72 -0.90 -8.30 -9.23
C TYR A 72 0.39 -7.45 -9.16
N ASP A 73 1.45 -7.81 -9.89
CA ASP A 73 2.76 -7.15 -9.88
C ASP A 73 2.84 -5.86 -10.71
N SER A 74 1.78 -5.51 -11.43
CA SER A 74 1.79 -4.41 -12.39
C SER A 74 1.83 -3.06 -11.68
N ALA A 75 2.79 -2.21 -12.05
CA ALA A 75 2.90 -0.85 -11.54
C ALA A 75 1.64 -0.01 -11.83
N GLU A 76 0.92 -0.31 -12.92
CA GLU A 76 -0.31 0.36 -13.34
C GLU A 76 -1.59 -0.29 -12.78
N ALA A 77 -1.48 -1.35 -11.96
CA ALA A 77 -2.66 -1.99 -11.38
C ALA A 77 -3.42 -1.01 -10.46
N PRO A 78 -4.76 -0.94 -10.54
CA PRO A 78 -5.54 -0.09 -9.65
C PRO A 78 -5.43 -0.55 -8.21
N VAL A 79 -5.65 0.37 -7.28
CA VAL A 79 -5.72 0.11 -5.84
C VAL A 79 -7.17 -0.24 -5.50
N ALA A 80 -7.47 -1.53 -5.49
CA ALA A 80 -8.82 -2.07 -5.28
C ALA A 80 -9.01 -2.48 -3.82
N LEU A 81 -9.56 -1.56 -3.00
CA LEU A 81 -9.47 -1.62 -1.54
C LEU A 81 -10.04 -2.90 -0.92
N LYS A 82 -11.12 -3.46 -1.47
CA LYS A 82 -11.78 -4.65 -0.91
C LYS A 82 -11.12 -5.96 -1.35
N PHE A 83 -10.17 -5.90 -2.28
CA PHE A 83 -9.55 -7.05 -2.93
C PHE A 83 -8.11 -7.25 -2.50
N PHE A 84 -7.58 -8.44 -2.78
CA PHE A 84 -6.18 -8.76 -2.52
C PHE A 84 -5.25 -7.97 -3.46
N PRO A 85 -4.11 -7.46 -2.97
CA PRO A 85 -3.61 -7.52 -1.58
C PRO A 85 -4.03 -6.32 -0.71
N TYR A 86 -4.75 -5.34 -1.27
CA TYR A 86 -5.01 -4.06 -0.62
C TYR A 86 -5.83 -4.17 0.66
N ASN A 87 -6.77 -5.12 0.71
CA ASN A 87 -7.58 -5.44 1.90
C ASN A 87 -6.78 -5.97 3.10
N ARG A 88 -5.46 -6.15 2.95
CA ARG A 88 -4.50 -6.54 3.98
C ARG A 88 -3.45 -5.48 4.29
N CYS A 89 -3.51 -4.35 3.60
CA CYS A 89 -2.46 -3.35 3.67
C CYS A 89 -2.62 -2.41 4.85
N GLU A 90 -1.47 -1.96 5.35
CA GLU A 90 -1.33 -0.74 6.12
C GLU A 90 -0.84 0.37 5.19
N LEU A 91 -1.28 1.59 5.47
CA LEU A 91 -0.84 2.79 4.79
C LEU A 91 0.19 3.52 5.64
N TRP A 92 1.35 3.75 5.04
CA TRP A 92 2.50 4.39 5.65
C TRP A 92 2.85 5.68 4.91
N ARG A 93 3.37 6.65 5.64
CA ARG A 93 3.88 7.91 5.10
C ARG A 93 5.35 8.07 5.47
N CYS A 94 6.18 8.36 4.48
CA CYS A 94 7.60 8.61 4.71
C CYS A 94 7.83 10.05 5.21
N GLY A 95 8.51 10.23 6.34
CA GLY A 95 8.88 11.54 6.88
C GLY A 95 9.89 12.31 6.00
N GLN A 96 10.74 11.61 5.24
CA GLN A 96 11.74 12.25 4.36
C GLN A 96 11.13 12.82 3.08
N CYS A 97 10.44 11.97 2.30
CA CYS A 97 9.89 12.34 0.99
C CYS A 97 8.37 12.50 0.96
N GLN A 98 7.66 12.27 2.06
CA GLN A 98 6.21 12.47 2.23
C GLN A 98 5.31 11.61 1.33
N ARG A 99 5.88 10.66 0.58
CA ARG A 99 5.09 9.70 -0.20
C ARG A 99 4.33 8.72 0.68
N HIS A 100 3.28 8.17 0.09
CA HIS A 100 2.43 7.16 0.68
C HIS A 100 2.85 5.78 0.16
N LEU A 101 2.94 4.82 1.08
CA LEU A 101 3.35 3.45 0.79
C LEU A 101 2.33 2.50 1.38
N LEU A 102 1.94 1.51 0.59
CA LEU A 102 1.16 0.37 1.04
C LEU A 102 2.13 -0.73 1.43
N ARG A 103 1.90 -1.33 2.61
CA ARG A 103 2.69 -2.46 3.09
C ARG A 103 1.75 -3.56 3.59
N TYR A 104 2.05 -4.80 3.25
CA TYR A 104 1.41 -5.97 3.84
C TYR A 104 2.40 -7.12 3.96
N THR A 105 2.01 -8.19 4.64
CA THR A 105 2.82 -9.40 4.77
C THR A 105 2.15 -10.54 4.03
N GLU A 106 2.89 -11.14 3.11
CA GLU A 106 2.54 -12.35 2.40
C GLU A 106 3.09 -13.56 3.15
N PHE A 107 2.22 -14.50 3.49
CA PHE A 107 2.58 -15.74 4.18
C PHE A 107 2.50 -16.90 3.20
N GLY A 108 3.64 -17.55 2.97
CA GLY A 108 3.71 -18.86 2.31
C GLY A 108 3.95 -19.97 3.33
N GLY A 109 3.86 -21.23 2.89
CA GLY A 109 4.06 -22.39 3.79
C GLY A 109 5.43 -22.43 4.50
N TYR A 110 6.44 -21.76 3.94
CA TYR A 110 7.82 -21.73 4.49
C TYR A 110 8.47 -20.34 4.47
N TYR A 111 7.74 -19.29 4.11
CA TYR A 111 8.30 -17.95 4.01
C TYR A 111 7.32 -16.89 4.51
N VAL A 112 7.91 -15.81 5.01
CA VAL A 112 7.22 -14.56 5.36
C VAL A 112 7.85 -13.49 4.48
N ASP A 113 7.08 -12.89 3.60
CA ASP A 113 7.55 -11.84 2.69
C ASP A 113 6.81 -10.53 2.99
N HIS A 114 7.55 -9.51 3.42
CA HIS A 114 7.00 -8.18 3.57
C HIS A 114 6.98 -7.53 2.19
N ARG A 115 5.80 -7.11 1.73
CA ARG A 115 5.63 -6.48 0.43
C ARG A 115 5.38 -5.00 0.60
N VAL A 116 5.96 -4.18 -0.27
CA VAL A 116 5.74 -2.74 -0.31
C VAL A 116 5.44 -2.27 -1.73
N ARG A 117 4.55 -1.28 -1.84
CA ARG A 117 4.25 -0.57 -3.08
C ARG A 117 4.00 0.90 -2.79
N GLU A 118 4.40 1.78 -3.69
CA GLU A 118 4.05 3.20 -3.66
C GLU A 118 2.58 3.40 -4.02
N LEU A 119 1.87 4.12 -3.16
CA LEU A 119 0.53 4.63 -3.47
C LEU A 119 0.68 5.93 -4.27
N SER A 120 1.01 5.78 -5.55
CA SER A 120 1.22 6.91 -6.45
C SER A 120 -0.10 7.66 -6.69
N PRO A 121 -0.11 9.01 -6.67
CA PRO A 121 -1.30 9.81 -6.99
C PRO A 121 -1.87 9.58 -8.41
N LYS A 122 -1.11 8.91 -9.29
CA LYS A 122 -1.54 8.59 -10.66
C LYS A 122 -2.34 7.30 -10.76
N LEU A 123 -2.34 6.47 -9.71
CA LEU A 123 -3.05 5.20 -9.72
C LEU A 123 -4.55 5.44 -9.54
N ASP A 124 -5.33 4.66 -10.26
CA ASP A 124 -6.76 4.60 -10.00
C ASP A 124 -7.01 3.90 -8.66
N ILE A 125 -7.97 4.44 -7.89
CA ILE A 125 -8.34 3.94 -6.57
C ILE A 125 -9.83 3.62 -6.63
N ILE A 126 -10.14 2.33 -6.44
CA ILE A 126 -11.46 1.73 -6.59
C ILE A 126 -11.81 0.89 -5.36
N ASP A 127 -13.10 0.67 -5.14
CA ASP A 127 -13.61 -0.16 -4.05
C ASP A 127 -13.44 -1.65 -4.34
#